data_AF-A0A7C1ACA1-F1
#
_entry.id   AF-A0A7C1ACA1-F1
#
_cell.length_a   1.000
_cell.length_b   1.000
_cell.length_c   1.000
_cell.angle_alpha   90.00
_cell.angle_beta   90.00
_cell.angle_gamma   90.00
#
_symmetry.space_group_name_H-M   'P 1'
#
loop_
_entity.id
_entity.type
_entity.pdbx_description
1 polymer ?
#
loop_
_entity_poly.entity_id
_entity_poly.type
_entity_poly.pdbx_seq_one_letter_code
_entity_poly.pdbx_strand_id
1 'polypeptide(L)'
;MAFVNPYVDQQGEGYHIKQSKVSIGSGGFWGKGYLRGTQGPLRFLPEKHTDFIFSVFAEEWGFAGSILLFLLYLFVMLRGIDTAMKARDPAGSFLALGVTAMLAFYFFINVGMTLALLPVVGVPMPFMSYGGTALLSNFMAIGVLVNVRMRRYPLFY
;
A
#
# COMPACT_ATOMS: atom_id res chain seq x y z
N MET A 1 3.79 -2.10 -23.71
CA MET A 1 3.44 -3.34 -24.45
C MET A 1 3.72 -4.63 -23.65
N ALA A 2 4.49 -4.58 -22.54
CA ALA A 2 4.73 -5.73 -21.64
C ALA A 2 3.51 -6.15 -20.79
N PHE A 3 2.54 -5.25 -20.57
CA PHE A 3 1.33 -5.53 -19.78
C PHE A 3 0.36 -6.53 -20.44
N VAL A 4 0.29 -6.53 -21.78
CA VAL A 4 -0.66 -7.35 -22.55
C VAL A 4 -0.09 -8.74 -22.86
N ASN A 5 1.24 -8.87 -22.94
CA ASN A 5 1.88 -10.15 -23.20
C ASN A 5 3.19 -10.30 -22.39
N PRO A 6 3.12 -10.88 -21.17
CA PRO A 6 4.28 -11.07 -20.28
C PRO A 6 5.23 -12.20 -20.72
N TYR A 7 5.10 -12.70 -21.95
CA TYR A 7 6.03 -13.67 -22.54
C TYR A 7 7.05 -13.04 -23.51
N VAL A 8 6.82 -11.77 -23.91
CA VAL A 8 7.68 -11.07 -24.89
C VAL A 8 8.89 -10.41 -24.22
N ASP A 9 8.85 -10.22 -22.90
CA ASP A 9 9.93 -9.60 -22.13
C ASP A 9 10.30 -10.47 -20.93
N GLN A 10 11.33 -11.29 -21.10
CA GLN A 10 11.81 -12.24 -20.10
C GLN A 10 12.75 -11.61 -19.06
N GLN A 11 13.14 -10.33 -19.23
CA GLN A 11 14.06 -9.62 -18.33
C GLN A 11 13.52 -8.29 -17.76
N GLY A 12 12.41 -7.75 -18.27
CA GLY A 12 11.79 -6.51 -17.80
C GLY A 12 10.55 -6.68 -16.92
N GLU A 13 9.59 -5.76 -17.04
CA GLU A 13 8.42 -5.64 -16.14
C GLU A 13 7.56 -6.91 -16.05
N GLY A 14 7.44 -7.67 -17.15
CA GLY A 14 6.66 -8.91 -17.21
C GLY A 14 7.22 -10.03 -16.33
N TYR A 15 8.54 -10.08 -16.13
CA TYR A 15 9.20 -11.04 -15.25
C TYR A 15 8.91 -10.74 -13.78
N HIS A 16 8.97 -9.47 -13.38
CA HIS A 16 8.67 -9.03 -12.01
C HIS A 16 7.23 -9.32 -11.61
N ILE A 17 6.29 -9.11 -12.53
CA ILE A 17 4.88 -9.44 -12.35
C ILE A 17 4.67 -10.95 -12.13
N LYS A 18 5.29 -11.81 -12.94
CA LYS A 18 5.21 -13.27 -12.78
C LYS A 18 5.80 -13.72 -11.44
N GLN A 19 6.95 -13.16 -11.06
CA GLN A 19 7.61 -13.51 -9.81
C GLN A 19 6.80 -13.07 -8.59
N SER A 20 6.20 -11.87 -8.63
CA SER A 20 5.28 -11.36 -7.61
C SER A 20 4.12 -12.32 -7.35
N LYS A 21 3.45 -12.80 -8.42
CA LYS A 21 2.37 -13.79 -8.28
C LYS A 21 2.83 -15.10 -7.64
N VAL A 22 3.99 -15.60 -8.05
CA VAL A 22 4.56 -16.85 -7.51
C VAL A 22 4.92 -16.68 -6.03
N SER A 23 5.51 -15.54 -5.64
CA SER A 23 5.79 -15.19 -4.24
C SER A 23 4.53 -15.22 -3.38
N ILE A 24 3.49 -14.49 -3.79
CA ILE A 24 2.20 -14.44 -3.08
C ILE A 24 1.60 -15.84 -2.95
N GLY A 25 1.60 -16.62 -4.04
CA GLY A 25 1.09 -17.99 -4.04
C GLY A 25 1.90 -18.93 -3.14
N SER A 26 3.21 -18.71 -3.01
CA SER A 26 4.09 -19.56 -2.20
C SER A 26 3.99 -19.33 -0.70
N GLY A 27 3.38 -18.21 -0.26
CA GLY A 27 3.17 -17.93 1.17
C GLY A 27 2.15 -18.84 1.84
N GLY A 28 1.23 -19.47 1.08
CA GLY A 28 0.18 -20.30 1.67
C GLY A 28 -0.67 -19.55 2.70
N PHE A 29 -1.29 -20.27 3.65
CA PHE A 29 -2.17 -19.64 4.64
C PHE A 29 -1.40 -18.87 5.74
N TRP A 30 -0.28 -19.44 6.20
CA TRP A 30 0.47 -18.96 7.38
C TRP A 30 1.78 -18.24 7.05
N GLY A 31 2.20 -18.22 5.79
CA GLY A 31 3.48 -17.66 5.38
C GLY A 31 4.65 -18.60 5.58
N LYS A 32 5.82 -18.21 5.06
CA LYS A 32 7.09 -18.93 5.27
C LYS A 32 7.83 -18.51 6.54
N GLY A 33 7.36 -17.45 7.21
CA GLY A 33 7.98 -16.85 8.38
C GLY A 33 8.78 -15.59 8.06
N TYR A 34 8.86 -14.68 9.03
CA TYR A 34 9.53 -13.38 8.92
C TYR A 34 11.01 -13.54 8.51
N LEU A 35 11.44 -12.80 7.48
CA LEU A 35 12.78 -12.87 6.87
C LEU A 35 13.19 -14.25 6.31
N ARG A 36 12.26 -15.19 6.22
CA ARG A 36 12.48 -16.51 5.60
C ARG A 36 11.92 -16.59 4.18
N GLY A 37 11.49 -15.45 3.62
CA GLY A 37 11.07 -15.36 2.23
C GLY A 37 12.18 -15.79 1.28
N THR A 38 11.91 -16.81 0.47
CA THR A 38 12.90 -17.35 -0.48
C THR A 38 13.28 -16.36 -1.57
N GLN A 39 12.40 -15.38 -1.83
CA GLN A 39 12.53 -14.44 -2.93
C GLN A 39 13.21 -13.12 -2.52
N GLY A 40 13.36 -12.85 -1.22
CA GLY A 40 14.05 -11.67 -0.69
C GLY A 40 15.55 -11.64 -1.03
N PRO A 41 16.32 -12.70 -0.69
CA PRO A 41 17.78 -12.74 -0.89
C PRO A 41 18.23 -12.85 -2.36
N LEU A 42 17.41 -13.45 -3.23
CA LEU A 42 17.82 -13.88 -4.59
C LEU A 42 17.75 -12.79 -5.68
N ARG A 43 17.66 -11.49 -5.33
CA ARG A 43 17.76 -10.34 -6.28
C ARG A 43 16.84 -10.32 -7.53
N PHE A 44 15.84 -11.19 -7.66
CA PHE A 44 14.94 -11.27 -8.84
C PHE A 44 13.99 -10.07 -9.09
N LEU A 45 13.99 -9.06 -8.22
CA LEU A 45 13.21 -7.83 -8.38
C LEU A 45 14.12 -6.65 -8.01
N PRO A 46 14.34 -5.66 -8.89
CA PRO A 46 15.19 -4.51 -8.63
C PRO A 46 14.60 -3.57 -7.57
N GLU A 47 13.26 -3.56 -7.41
CA GLU A 47 12.51 -2.61 -6.54
C GLU A 47 11.61 -3.32 -5.51
N LYS A 48 12.15 -4.34 -4.82
CA LYS A 48 11.41 -5.17 -3.83
C LYS A 48 10.89 -4.38 -2.65
N HIS A 49 11.68 -3.42 -2.19
CA HIS A 49 11.44 -2.72 -0.94
C HIS A 49 10.49 -1.52 -1.12
N THR A 50 10.30 -1.08 -2.36
CA THR A 50 9.45 0.07 -2.72
C THR A 50 8.15 -0.41 -3.36
N ASP A 51 8.25 -0.97 -4.55
CA ASP A 51 7.11 -1.18 -5.44
C ASP A 51 6.41 -2.52 -5.22
N PHE A 52 7.16 -3.54 -4.80
CA PHE A 52 6.66 -4.91 -4.60
C PHE A 52 6.67 -5.36 -3.13
N ILE A 53 6.66 -4.41 -2.19
CA ILE A 53 6.74 -4.71 -0.75
C ILE A 53 5.61 -5.64 -0.29
N PHE A 54 4.41 -5.53 -0.87
CA PHE A 54 3.30 -6.41 -0.55
C PHE A 54 3.54 -7.86 -0.94
N SER A 55 4.20 -8.14 -2.07
CA SER A 55 4.45 -9.53 -2.49
C SER A 55 5.43 -10.24 -1.56
N VAL A 56 6.42 -9.50 -1.04
CA VAL A 56 7.35 -10.00 -0.01
C VAL A 56 6.60 -10.26 1.30
N PHE A 57 5.78 -9.30 1.74
CA PHE A 57 4.98 -9.44 2.95
C PHE A 57 4.02 -10.64 2.87
N ALA A 58 3.33 -10.82 1.74
CA ALA A 58 2.42 -11.93 1.51
C ALA A 58 3.14 -13.30 1.47
N GLU A 59 4.37 -13.36 0.99
CA GLU A 59 5.18 -14.59 1.06
C GLU A 59 5.57 -14.94 2.50
N GLU A 60 5.95 -13.94 3.29
CA GLU A 60 6.44 -14.14 4.66
C GLU A 60 5.32 -14.41 5.67
N TRP A 61 4.19 -13.70 5.55
CA TRP A 61 3.07 -13.74 6.49
C TRP A 61 1.84 -14.49 5.97
N GLY A 62 1.86 -14.88 4.70
CA GLY A 62 0.79 -15.64 4.07
C GLY A 62 -0.53 -14.88 3.99
N PHE A 63 -1.58 -15.63 3.66
CA PHE A 63 -2.93 -15.10 3.51
C PHE A 63 -3.47 -14.45 4.79
N ALA A 64 -3.22 -15.06 5.96
CA ALA A 64 -3.68 -14.52 7.24
C ALA A 64 -3.07 -13.13 7.53
N GLY A 65 -1.77 -12.96 7.26
CA GLY A 65 -1.10 -11.68 7.37
C GLY A 65 -1.63 -10.65 6.38
N SER A 66 -1.86 -11.04 5.12
CA SER A 66 -2.43 -10.15 4.11
C SER A 66 -3.83 -9.65 4.50
N ILE A 67 -4.70 -10.51 5.05
CA ILE A 67 -6.02 -10.08 5.57
C ILE A 67 -5.84 -9.06 6.70
N LEU A 68 -4.98 -9.35 7.68
CA LEU A 68 -4.75 -8.43 8.79
C LEU A 68 -4.26 -7.07 8.29
N LEU A 69 -3.34 -7.06 7.33
CA LEU A 69 -2.85 -5.83 6.70
C LEU A 69 -3.98 -5.06 6.02
N PHE A 70 -4.83 -5.75 5.25
CA PHE A 70 -5.97 -5.13 4.57
C PHE A 70 -6.97 -4.54 5.57
N LEU A 71 -7.23 -5.22 6.68
CA LEU A 71 -8.07 -4.71 7.75
C LEU A 71 -7.48 -3.46 8.40
N LEU A 72 -6.16 -3.39 8.58
CA LEU A 72 -5.50 -2.19 9.12
C LEU A 72 -5.63 -1.00 8.16
N TYR A 73 -5.40 -1.19 6.85
CA TYR A 73 -5.62 -0.11 5.88
C TYR A 73 -7.08 0.30 5.81
N LEU A 74 -8.01 -0.67 5.79
CA LEU A 74 -9.44 -0.39 5.81
C LEU A 74 -9.81 0.42 7.05
N PHE A 75 -9.29 0.06 8.22
CA PHE A 75 -9.49 0.83 9.44
C PHE A 75 -9.01 2.28 9.30
N VAL A 76 -7.81 2.50 8.78
CA VAL A 76 -7.28 3.86 8.53
C VAL A 76 -8.17 4.64 7.56
N MET A 77 -8.59 4.02 6.45
CA MET A 77 -9.49 4.65 5.47
C MET A 77 -10.85 5.01 6.08
N LEU A 78 -11.46 4.11 6.84
CA LEU A 78 -12.72 4.37 7.53
C LEU A 78 -12.59 5.52 8.54
N ARG A 79 -11.47 5.61 9.26
CA ARG A 79 -11.20 6.72 10.19
C ARG A 79 -10.96 8.04 9.45
N GLY A 80 -10.36 8.00 8.27
CA GLY A 80 -10.21 9.15 7.38
C GLY A 80 -11.56 9.68 6.87
N ILE A 81 -12.43 8.78 6.40
CA ILE A 81 -13.81 9.11 5.97
C ILE A 81 -14.62 9.66 7.16
N ASP A 82 -14.56 9.01 8.32
CA ASP A 82 -15.23 9.49 9.54
C ASP A 82 -14.73 10.90 9.93
N THR A 83 -13.45 11.19 9.68
CA THR A 83 -12.87 12.52 9.91
C THR A 83 -13.43 13.56 8.95
N ALA A 84 -13.53 13.23 7.65
CA ALA A 84 -14.13 14.11 6.67
C ALA A 84 -15.61 14.41 7.00
N MET A 85 -16.41 13.38 7.32
CA MET A 85 -17.82 13.53 7.67
C MET A 85 -18.08 14.39 8.91
N LYS A 86 -17.12 14.42 9.84
CA LYS A 86 -17.22 15.15 11.11
C LYS A 86 -16.41 16.45 11.10
N ALA A 87 -15.84 16.85 9.96
CA ALA A 87 -15.13 18.11 9.84
C ALA A 87 -16.08 19.29 10.13
N ARG A 88 -15.53 20.38 10.68
CA ARG A 88 -16.31 21.58 11.03
C ARG A 88 -16.78 22.34 9.79
N ASP A 89 -15.91 22.42 8.79
CA ASP A 89 -16.09 23.22 7.59
C ASP A 89 -15.94 22.37 6.31
N PRO A 90 -16.57 22.78 5.19
CA PRO A 90 -16.49 22.05 3.93
C PRO A 90 -15.06 21.89 3.41
N ALA A 91 -14.18 22.87 3.60
CA ALA A 91 -12.81 22.80 3.14
C ALA A 91 -12.02 21.71 3.90
N GLY A 92 -12.17 21.64 5.22
CA GLY A 92 -11.64 20.56 6.07
C GLY A 92 -12.20 19.20 5.68
N SER A 93 -13.49 19.11 5.34
CA SER A 93 -14.10 17.87 4.84
C SER A 93 -13.47 17.40 3.53
N PHE A 94 -13.38 18.28 2.52
CA PHE A 94 -12.77 17.94 1.23
C PHE A 94 -11.29 17.60 1.35
N LEU A 95 -10.56 18.31 2.19
CA LEU A 95 -9.15 18.04 2.44
C LEU A 95 -8.96 16.68 3.12
N ALA A 96 -9.76 16.35 4.14
CA ALA A 96 -9.69 15.04 4.78
C ALA A 96 -10.09 13.90 3.83
N LEU A 97 -11.12 14.10 3.01
CA LEU A 97 -11.52 13.14 1.98
C LEU A 97 -10.42 12.95 0.94
N GLY A 98 -9.81 14.03 0.46
CA GLY A 98 -8.73 13.99 -0.54
C GLY A 98 -7.49 13.25 -0.03
N VAL A 99 -7.07 13.52 1.21
CA VAL A 99 -5.95 12.80 1.85
C VAL A 99 -6.29 11.31 2.01
N THR A 100 -7.51 11.00 2.46
CA THR A 100 -7.95 9.61 2.62
C THR A 100 -8.00 8.87 1.28
N ALA A 101 -8.50 9.53 0.23
CA ALA A 101 -8.55 8.99 -1.12
C ALA A 101 -7.14 8.76 -1.68
N MET A 102 -6.20 9.70 -1.47
CA MET A 102 -4.81 9.55 -1.88
C MET A 102 -4.16 8.30 -1.27
N LEU A 103 -4.31 8.09 0.05
CA LEU A 103 -3.81 6.90 0.73
C LEU A 103 -4.46 5.62 0.20
N ALA A 104 -5.76 5.67 -0.07
CA ALA A 104 -6.49 4.54 -0.64
C ALA A 104 -6.00 4.19 -2.05
N PHE A 105 -5.81 5.17 -2.92
CA PHE A 105 -5.29 4.95 -4.27
C PHE A 105 -3.89 4.33 -4.25
N TYR A 106 -2.99 4.84 -3.41
CA TYR A 106 -1.64 4.26 -3.29
C TYR A 106 -1.69 2.80 -2.82
N PHE A 107 -2.55 2.49 -1.85
CA PHE A 107 -2.76 1.11 -1.40
C PHE A 107 -3.32 0.22 -2.52
N PHE A 108 -4.42 0.62 -3.17
CA PHE A 108 -5.05 -0.19 -4.22
C PHE A 108 -4.18 -0.36 -5.46
N ILE A 109 -3.45 0.68 -5.87
CA ILE A 109 -2.51 0.59 -6.99
C ILE A 109 -1.39 -0.39 -6.65
N ASN A 110 -0.79 -0.30 -5.47
CA ASN A 110 0.31 -1.19 -5.07
C ASN A 110 -0.14 -2.66 -4.95
N VAL A 111 -1.33 -2.91 -4.38
CA VAL A 111 -1.93 -4.26 -4.35
C VAL A 111 -2.31 -4.73 -5.76
N GLY A 112 -2.88 -3.85 -6.58
CA GLY A 112 -3.30 -4.19 -7.95
C GLY A 112 -2.12 -4.55 -8.84
N MET A 113 -1.01 -3.80 -8.78
CA MET A 113 0.20 -4.11 -9.55
C MET A 113 0.88 -5.41 -9.08
N THR A 114 0.91 -5.68 -7.77
CA THR A 114 1.52 -6.90 -7.22
C THR A 114 0.71 -8.16 -7.54
N LEU A 115 -0.61 -8.04 -7.68
CA LEU A 115 -1.50 -9.09 -8.20
C LEU A 115 -1.57 -9.15 -9.74
N ALA A 116 -0.87 -8.25 -10.44
CA ALA A 116 -0.94 -8.06 -11.89
C ALA A 116 -2.32 -7.73 -12.46
N LEU A 117 -3.16 -7.09 -11.66
CA LEU A 117 -4.45 -6.53 -12.10
C LEU A 117 -4.26 -5.16 -12.76
N LEU A 118 -3.19 -4.45 -12.38
CA LEU A 118 -2.84 -3.11 -12.86
C LEU A 118 -1.40 -3.08 -13.38
N PRO A 119 -1.07 -2.16 -14.31
CA PRO A 119 0.31 -1.98 -14.76
C PRO A 119 1.21 -1.53 -13.61
N VAL A 120 2.52 -1.77 -13.75
CA VAL A 120 3.52 -1.35 -12.78
C VAL A 120 3.69 0.17 -12.90
N VAL A 121 3.34 0.92 -11.85
CA VAL A 121 3.36 2.41 -11.87
C VAL A 121 4.39 2.98 -10.88
N GLY A 122 5.10 2.14 -10.12
CA GLY A 122 6.14 2.58 -9.19
C GLY A 122 5.63 3.41 -8.01
N VAL A 123 4.48 3.04 -7.45
CA VAL A 123 3.84 3.80 -6.36
C VAL A 123 4.13 3.11 -5.02
N PRO A 124 4.77 3.79 -4.06
CA PRO A 124 5.12 3.21 -2.77
C PRO A 124 3.87 2.98 -1.92
N MET A 125 3.77 1.78 -1.33
CA MET A 125 2.70 1.46 -0.38
C MET A 125 2.80 2.34 0.89
N PRO A 126 1.75 3.06 1.30
CA PRO A 126 1.81 3.95 2.47
C PRO A 126 2.21 3.21 3.74
N PHE A 127 3.11 3.74 4.57
CA PHE A 127 3.59 3.14 5.83
C PHE A 127 4.41 1.83 5.75
N MET A 128 4.42 1.13 4.61
CA MET A 128 5.15 -0.14 4.45
C MET A 128 6.39 0.00 3.56
N SER A 129 6.30 0.82 2.51
CA SER A 129 7.36 0.96 1.51
C SER A 129 8.60 1.67 2.04
N TYR A 130 9.78 1.19 1.62
CA TYR A 130 11.08 1.74 1.99
C TYR A 130 11.39 2.99 1.16
N GLY A 131 10.89 4.14 1.61
CA GLY A 131 11.20 5.44 1.03
C GLY A 131 11.07 6.53 2.09
N GLY A 132 12.19 7.12 2.50
CA GLY A 132 12.20 8.09 3.61
C GLY A 132 11.26 9.27 3.39
N THR A 133 11.29 9.87 2.19
CA THR A 133 10.40 10.98 1.82
C THR A 133 8.94 10.54 1.78
N ALA A 134 8.63 9.40 1.14
CA ALA A 134 7.27 8.88 1.06
C ALA A 134 6.70 8.58 2.46
N LEU A 135 7.49 7.98 3.34
CA LEU A 135 7.11 7.69 4.71
C LEU A 135 6.81 8.99 5.50
N LEU A 136 7.69 10.00 5.39
CA LEU A 136 7.46 11.31 6.00
C LEU A 136 6.18 11.98 5.46
N SER A 137 5.97 11.97 4.15
CA SER A 137 4.76 12.50 3.53
C SER A 137 3.49 11.78 4.02
N ASN A 138 3.54 10.46 4.20
CA ASN A 138 2.42 9.70 4.75
C ASN A 138 2.13 10.08 6.21
N PHE A 139 3.15 10.28 7.04
CA PHE A 139 2.95 10.76 8.41
C PHE A 139 2.40 12.19 8.46
N MET A 140 2.86 13.08 7.58
CA MET A 140 2.30 14.42 7.44
C MET A 140 0.82 14.37 7.02
N ALA A 141 0.46 13.50 6.08
CA ALA A 141 -0.92 13.27 5.67
C ALA A 141 -1.82 12.84 6.84
N ILE A 142 -1.35 11.93 7.69
CA ILE A 142 -2.08 11.57 8.93
C ILE A 142 -2.17 12.76 9.88
N GLY A 143 -1.09 13.53 10.05
CA GLY A 143 -1.09 14.74 10.88
C GLY A 143 -2.14 15.76 10.44
N VAL A 144 -2.33 15.91 9.13
CA VAL A 144 -3.38 16.74 8.54
C VAL A 144 -4.77 16.22 8.89
N LEU A 145 -5.04 14.92 8.74
CA LEU A 145 -6.33 14.31 9.14
C LEU A 145 -6.62 14.56 10.62
N VAL A 146 -5.63 14.34 11.48
CA VAL A 146 -5.75 14.58 12.93
C VAL A 146 -6.03 16.06 13.22
N ASN A 147 -5.38 16.98 12.51
CA ASN A 147 -5.62 18.42 12.69
C ASN A 147 -7.06 18.82 12.34
N VAL A 148 -7.58 18.34 11.20
CA VAL A 148 -8.97 18.56 10.80
C VAL A 148 -9.92 18.02 11.86
N ARG A 149 -9.64 16.82 12.39
CA ARG A 149 -10.45 16.20 13.43
C ARG A 149 -10.46 16.99 14.73
N MET A 150 -9.31 17.51 15.17
CA MET A 150 -9.18 18.30 16.40
C MET A 150 -9.95 19.62 16.31
N ARG A 151 -9.87 20.30 15.16
CA ARG A 151 -10.54 21.60 14.92
C ARG A 151 -12.07 21.51 14.77
N ARG A 152 -12.63 20.30 14.85
CA ARG A 152 -14.08 20.05 14.87
C ARG A 152 -14.78 20.83 15.97
N TYR A 153 -14.18 20.88 17.16
CA TYR A 153 -14.77 21.57 18.30
C TYR A 153 -14.36 23.04 18.28
N PRO A 154 -15.30 23.99 18.39
CA PRO A 154 -14.93 25.36 18.71
C PRO A 154 -14.23 25.36 20.07
N LEU A 155 -13.02 25.91 20.13
CA LEU A 155 -12.39 26.26 21.40
C LEU A 155 -13.28 27.34 22.02
N PHE A 156 -14.11 26.95 23.00
CA PHE A 156 -14.80 27.89 23.86
C PHE A 156 -13.73 28.56 24.73
N TYR A 157 -13.33 29.76 24.35
CA TYR A 157 -12.70 30.76 25.22
C TYR A 157 -13.62 31.97 25.27
#